data_AF-A0A3M2CXE7-F1
#
_entry.id   AF-A0A3M2CXE7-F1
#
_cell.length_a   1.000
_cell.length_b   1.000
_cell.length_c   1.000
_cell.angle_alpha   90.00
_cell.angle_beta   90.00
_cell.angle_gamma   90.00
#
_symmetry.space_group_name_H-M   'P 1'
#
loop_
_entity.id
_entity.type
_entity.pdbx_description
1 polymer ?
#
loop_
_entity_poly.entity_id
_entity_poly.type
_entity_poly.pdbx_seq_one_letter_code
_entity_poly.pdbx_strand_id
1 'polypeptide(L)'
;MKIALACDHAGYDLKVKIKAQLTKLGHDVLDFGTNSAESVDFCDFVYPAALAVSRGECERAILVDGAGYPSGMVANMLPGVFAAVANDVFSARLSREHSNANVLCLGGKVIGDGVAAEIVQAWLEAKFLGGKYAARVAKVEAIGKRHRRPEIEPARKVITVQDIRDAIQRRESLLIDSQTIFTPSVLDLFR
;
A
#
# COMPACT_ATOMS: atom_id res chain seq x y z
N MET A 1 -7.34 -8.12 -15.30
CA MET A 1 -7.07 -6.95 -14.44
C MET A 1 -5.67 -7.06 -13.88
N LYS A 2 -5.05 -5.92 -13.58
CA LYS A 2 -3.73 -5.88 -12.93
C LYS A 2 -3.88 -5.86 -11.41
N ILE A 3 -3.31 -6.84 -10.73
CA ILE A 3 -3.49 -7.09 -9.29
C ILE A 3 -2.14 -7.03 -8.60
N ALA A 4 -1.99 -6.13 -7.62
CA ALA A 4 -0.86 -6.15 -6.71
C ALA A 4 -1.02 -7.30 -5.70
N LEU A 5 0.04 -8.04 -5.44
CA LEU A 5 0.05 -9.13 -4.49
C LEU A 5 1.24 -8.95 -3.55
N ALA A 6 1.00 -9.00 -2.24
CA ALA A 6 2.08 -8.92 -1.25
C ALA A 6 1.77 -9.75 0.00
N CYS A 7 2.81 -10.13 0.71
CA CYS A 7 2.71 -10.76 2.02
C CYS A 7 3.96 -10.55 2.87
N ASP A 8 3.85 -10.87 4.15
CA ASP A 8 4.99 -11.20 4.99
C ASP A 8 5.30 -12.70 4.96
N HIS A 9 6.26 -13.12 5.77
CA HIS A 9 6.65 -14.52 5.91
C HIS A 9 5.51 -15.43 6.40
N ALA A 10 4.59 -14.92 7.22
CA ALA A 10 3.44 -15.66 7.73
C ALA A 10 2.36 -15.89 6.65
N GLY A 11 2.29 -15.02 5.65
CA GLY A 11 1.38 -15.13 4.51
C GLY A 11 1.97 -15.81 3.27
N TYR A 12 3.26 -16.14 3.26
CA TYR A 12 3.99 -16.58 2.06
C TYR A 12 3.36 -17.78 1.36
N ASP A 13 3.12 -18.87 2.08
CA ASP A 13 2.57 -20.10 1.49
C ASP A 13 1.20 -19.85 0.85
N LEU A 14 0.35 -19.08 1.52
CA LEU A 14 -0.98 -18.74 1.02
C LEU A 14 -0.89 -17.80 -0.20
N LYS A 15 0.01 -16.81 -0.17
CA LYS A 15 0.28 -15.91 -1.30
C LYS A 15 0.66 -16.70 -2.55
N VAL A 16 1.51 -17.72 -2.44
CA VAL A 16 1.92 -18.56 -3.58
C VAL A 16 0.71 -19.26 -4.22
N LYS A 17 -0.21 -19.80 -3.41
CA LYS A 17 -1.45 -20.42 -3.91
C LYS A 17 -2.38 -19.42 -4.59
N ILE A 18 -2.56 -18.25 -3.97
CA ILE A 18 -3.37 -17.16 -4.53
C ILE A 18 -2.77 -16.69 -5.86
N LYS A 19 -1.45 -16.49 -5.94
CA LYS A 19 -0.76 -16.12 -7.19
C LYS A 19 -1.07 -17.10 -8.31
N ALA A 20 -0.98 -18.40 -8.04
CA ALA A 20 -1.29 -19.43 -9.03
C ALA A 20 -2.77 -19.38 -9.47
N GLN A 21 -3.70 -19.17 -8.54
CA GLN A 21 -5.12 -19.00 -8.85
C GLN A 21 -5.38 -17.77 -9.72
N LEU A 22 -4.83 -16.61 -9.37
CA LEU A 22 -4.99 -15.35 -10.11
C LEU A 22 -4.46 -15.48 -11.55
N THR A 23 -3.28 -16.08 -11.72
CA THR A 23 -2.70 -16.34 -13.05
C THR A 23 -3.58 -17.27 -13.86
N LYS A 24 -4.12 -18.33 -13.25
CA LYS A 24 -5.07 -19.25 -13.91
C LYS A 24 -6.36 -18.56 -14.35
N LEU A 25 -6.81 -17.55 -13.61
CA LEU A 25 -7.96 -16.70 -13.95
C LEU A 25 -7.63 -15.62 -14.99
N GLY A 26 -6.40 -15.57 -15.52
CA GLY A 26 -6.00 -14.63 -16.56
C GLY A 26 -5.75 -13.21 -16.05
N HIS A 27 -5.42 -13.04 -14.78
CA HIS A 27 -5.03 -11.74 -14.22
C HIS A 27 -3.53 -11.49 -14.36
N ASP A 28 -3.15 -10.23 -14.53
CA ASP A 28 -1.76 -9.78 -14.52
C ASP A 28 -1.36 -9.50 -13.06
N VAL A 29 -0.47 -10.31 -12.51
CA VAL A 29 -0.12 -10.27 -11.08
C VAL A 29 1.24 -9.62 -10.88
N LEU A 30 1.24 -8.45 -10.25
CA LEU A 30 2.45 -7.78 -9.80
C LEU A 30 2.75 -8.18 -8.35
N ASP A 31 3.73 -9.07 -8.17
CA ASP A 31 4.13 -9.60 -6.88
C ASP A 31 5.21 -8.72 -6.24
N PHE A 32 4.87 -8.05 -5.15
CA PHE A 32 5.77 -7.17 -4.41
C PHE A 32 6.62 -7.92 -3.37
N GLY A 33 6.39 -9.23 -3.18
CA GLY A 33 7.07 -10.03 -2.17
C GLY A 33 6.26 -10.16 -0.87
N THR A 34 6.79 -10.76 0.19
CA THR A 34 8.09 -11.45 0.22
C THR A 34 8.12 -12.70 -0.67
N ASN A 35 9.31 -13.20 -0.99
CA ASN A 35 9.53 -14.35 -1.89
C ASN A 35 10.07 -15.58 -1.15
N SER A 36 9.96 -15.60 0.18
CA SER A 36 10.34 -16.76 1.01
C SER A 36 9.58 -16.74 2.34
N ALA A 37 9.69 -17.84 3.09
CA ALA A 37 9.16 -17.97 4.45
C ALA A 37 10.12 -17.41 5.53
N GLU A 38 11.23 -16.80 5.12
CA GLU A 38 12.18 -16.18 6.06
C GLU A 38 11.57 -14.94 6.71
N SER A 39 11.89 -14.73 7.99
CA SER A 39 11.35 -13.62 8.77
C SER A 39 11.63 -12.27 8.13
N VAL A 40 10.59 -11.46 7.99
CA VAL A 40 10.61 -10.11 7.39
C VAL A 40 9.51 -9.24 8.00
N ASP A 41 9.65 -7.92 7.86
CA ASP A 41 8.58 -6.96 8.19
C ASP A 41 7.58 -6.87 7.02
N PHE A 42 6.29 -6.91 7.35
CA PHE A 42 5.21 -6.85 6.38
C PHE A 42 5.10 -5.48 5.69
N CYS A 43 5.49 -4.39 6.36
CA CYS A 43 5.35 -3.03 5.85
C CYS A 43 6.15 -2.82 4.56
N ASP A 44 7.34 -3.43 4.46
CA ASP A 44 8.25 -3.32 3.31
C ASP A 44 7.62 -3.82 2.00
N PHE A 45 6.64 -4.72 2.09
CA PHE A 45 5.96 -5.31 0.93
C PHE A 45 4.53 -4.80 0.76
N VAL A 46 3.80 -4.63 1.86
CA VAL A 46 2.41 -4.17 1.84
C VAL A 46 2.30 -2.72 1.40
N TYR A 47 3.18 -1.84 1.89
CA TYR A 47 3.16 -0.43 1.51
C TYR A 47 3.30 -0.20 0.00
N PRO A 48 4.34 -0.72 -0.70
CA PRO A 48 4.47 -0.50 -2.14
C PRO A 48 3.33 -1.15 -2.94
N ALA A 49 2.81 -2.30 -2.51
CA ALA A 49 1.66 -2.94 -3.16
C ALA A 49 0.37 -2.10 -3.04
N ALA A 50 0.09 -1.59 -1.85
CA ALA A 50 -1.06 -0.72 -1.63
C ALA A 50 -0.88 0.65 -2.31
N LEU A 51 0.36 1.15 -2.40
CA LEU A 51 0.69 2.38 -3.10
C LEU A 51 0.46 2.27 -4.60
N ALA A 52 0.76 1.12 -5.21
CA ALA A 52 0.44 0.87 -6.61
C ALA A 52 -1.07 0.98 -6.88
N VAL A 53 -1.93 0.51 -5.96
CA VAL A 53 -3.39 0.72 -6.05
C VAL A 53 -3.76 2.18 -5.87
N SER A 54 -3.20 2.85 -4.86
CA SER A 54 -3.43 4.28 -4.59
C SER A 54 -3.10 5.17 -5.78
N ARG A 55 -2.03 4.82 -6.53
CA ARG A 55 -1.56 5.53 -7.73
C ARG A 55 -2.27 5.11 -9.02
N GLY A 56 -3.15 4.10 -8.98
CA GLY A 56 -3.83 3.56 -10.15
C GLY A 56 -2.94 2.70 -11.06
N GLU A 57 -1.76 2.30 -10.60
CA GLU A 57 -0.84 1.39 -11.31
C GLU A 57 -1.35 -0.07 -11.29
N CYS A 58 -2.16 -0.42 -10.29
CA CYS A 58 -2.90 -1.67 -10.16
C CYS A 58 -4.38 -1.37 -9.87
N GLU A 59 -5.29 -2.17 -10.42
CA GLU A 59 -6.74 -2.01 -10.21
C GLU A 59 -7.17 -2.50 -8.83
N ARG A 60 -6.50 -3.54 -8.34
CA ARG A 60 -6.82 -4.21 -7.07
C ARG A 60 -5.55 -4.69 -6.38
N ALA A 61 -5.61 -4.96 -5.08
CA ALA A 61 -4.58 -5.73 -4.39
C ALA A 61 -5.16 -6.87 -3.53
N ILE A 62 -4.36 -7.92 -3.35
CA ILE A 62 -4.55 -8.93 -2.32
C ILE A 62 -3.32 -8.93 -1.43
N LEU A 63 -3.52 -8.78 -0.13
CA LEU A 63 -2.45 -8.68 0.86
C LEU A 63 -2.62 -9.82 1.88
N VAL A 64 -1.53 -10.48 2.23
CA VAL A 64 -1.58 -11.61 3.16
C VAL A 64 -0.58 -11.41 4.28
N ASP A 65 -1.03 -11.43 5.53
CA ASP A 65 -0.13 -11.54 6.69
C ASP A 65 -0.65 -12.64 7.61
N GLY A 66 -0.08 -12.80 8.81
CA GLY A 66 -0.57 -13.82 9.75
C GLY A 66 -2.08 -13.77 10.02
N ALA A 67 -2.67 -12.59 10.22
CA ALA A 67 -4.07 -12.40 10.63
C ALA A 67 -4.93 -11.60 9.62
N GLY A 68 -4.29 -10.88 8.70
CA GLY A 68 -4.84 -10.01 7.67
C GLY A 68 -5.02 -8.55 8.09
N TYR A 69 -5.20 -8.26 9.39
CA TYR A 69 -5.47 -6.89 9.84
C TYR A 69 -4.27 -5.93 9.79
N PRO A 70 -3.01 -6.33 10.10
CA PRO A 70 -1.85 -5.44 9.97
C PRO A 70 -1.70 -4.89 8.55
N SER A 71 -1.85 -5.74 7.54
CA SER A 71 -1.83 -5.31 6.14
C SER A 71 -2.94 -4.30 5.82
N GLY A 72 -4.14 -4.55 6.36
CA GLY A 72 -5.28 -3.64 6.23
C GLY A 72 -5.05 -2.28 6.89
N MET A 73 -4.33 -2.23 8.02
CA MET A 73 -3.97 -0.98 8.67
C MET A 73 -3.06 -0.13 7.78
N VAL A 74 -1.98 -0.71 7.23
CA VAL A 74 -1.04 0.00 6.35
C VAL A 74 -1.74 0.47 5.08
N ALA A 75 -2.49 -0.42 4.41
CA ALA A 75 -3.13 -0.12 3.14
C ALA A 75 -4.13 1.04 3.25
N ASN A 76 -4.96 1.06 4.31
CA ASN A 76 -5.95 2.12 4.52
C ASN A 76 -5.34 3.49 4.90
N MET A 77 -4.04 3.59 5.16
CA MET A 77 -3.37 4.89 5.32
C MET A 77 -3.22 5.63 3.98
N LEU A 78 -3.35 4.91 2.86
CA LEU A 78 -3.13 5.45 1.53
C LEU A 78 -4.44 5.99 0.94
N PRO A 79 -4.41 7.18 0.31
CA PRO A 79 -5.58 7.77 -0.28
C PRO A 79 -6.12 6.92 -1.43
N GLY A 80 -7.43 6.81 -1.51
CA GLY A 80 -8.10 6.01 -2.54
C GLY A 80 -7.99 4.49 -2.32
N VAL A 81 -7.36 4.03 -1.24
CA VAL A 81 -7.33 2.63 -0.86
C VAL A 81 -8.45 2.34 0.14
N PHE A 82 -9.20 1.29 -0.16
CA PHE A 82 -10.28 0.74 0.66
C PHE A 82 -9.96 -0.74 0.88
N ALA A 83 -9.18 -1.00 1.92
CA ALA A 83 -8.75 -2.34 2.29
C ALA A 83 -9.73 -2.99 3.27
N ALA A 84 -10.21 -4.17 2.91
CA ALA A 84 -11.09 -4.99 3.76
C ALA A 84 -10.36 -6.25 4.21
N VAL A 85 -10.38 -6.52 5.52
CA VAL A 85 -9.93 -7.78 6.09
C VAL A 85 -11.10 -8.75 6.05
N ALA A 86 -10.98 -9.84 5.30
CA ALA A 86 -12.08 -10.79 5.15
C ALA A 86 -11.57 -12.23 5.08
N ASN A 87 -11.79 -12.98 6.15
CA ASN A 87 -11.41 -14.38 6.29
C ASN A 87 -12.59 -15.34 6.05
N ASP A 88 -13.64 -14.86 5.38
CA ASP A 88 -14.81 -15.63 4.98
C ASP A 88 -15.41 -15.07 3.68
N VAL A 89 -16.11 -15.93 2.94
CA VAL A 89 -16.64 -15.63 1.59
C VAL A 89 -17.69 -14.51 1.63
N PHE A 90 -18.49 -14.46 2.69
CA PHE A 90 -19.58 -13.50 2.83
C PHE A 90 -19.02 -12.09 3.01
N SER A 91 -18.10 -11.90 3.96
CA SER A 91 -17.45 -10.62 4.22
C SER A 91 -16.65 -10.14 3.02
N ALA A 92 -15.94 -11.05 2.32
CA ALA A 92 -15.21 -10.70 1.11
C ALA A 92 -16.15 -10.18 0.02
N ARG A 93 -17.19 -10.94 -0.33
CA ARG A 93 -18.19 -10.51 -1.31
C ARG A 93 -18.80 -9.14 -0.96
N LEU A 94 -19.27 -8.98 0.27
CA LEU A 94 -19.89 -7.72 0.72
C LEU A 94 -18.91 -6.55 0.76
N SER A 95 -17.64 -6.79 1.06
CA SER A 95 -16.64 -5.71 1.02
C SER A 95 -16.55 -5.08 -0.37
N ARG A 96 -16.68 -5.89 -1.42
CA ARG A 96 -16.69 -5.41 -2.80
C ARG A 96 -18.04 -4.81 -3.19
N GLU A 97 -19.14 -5.51 -2.90
CA GLU A 97 -20.49 -5.09 -3.28
C GLU A 97 -20.94 -3.80 -2.57
N HIS A 98 -20.65 -3.67 -1.27
CA HIS A 98 -21.15 -2.60 -0.41
C HIS A 98 -20.14 -1.48 -0.15
N SER A 99 -18.84 -1.79 -0.16
CA SER A 99 -17.79 -0.82 0.19
C SER A 99 -16.87 -0.49 -0.98
N ASN A 100 -17.09 -1.11 -2.14
CA ASN A 100 -16.22 -0.99 -3.31
C ASN A 100 -14.73 -1.26 -2.98
N ALA A 101 -14.46 -2.15 -2.01
CA ALA A 101 -13.10 -2.44 -1.57
C ALA A 101 -12.22 -2.82 -2.77
N ASN A 102 -11.09 -2.14 -2.91
CA ASN A 102 -10.09 -2.39 -3.95
C ASN A 102 -8.85 -3.11 -3.42
N VAL A 103 -8.79 -3.35 -2.11
CA VAL A 103 -7.77 -4.18 -1.48
C VAL A 103 -8.45 -5.23 -0.58
N LEU A 104 -8.05 -6.49 -0.73
CA LEU A 104 -8.48 -7.61 0.11
C LEU A 104 -7.32 -8.07 0.99
N CYS A 105 -7.50 -8.10 2.30
CA CYS A 105 -6.51 -8.59 3.24
C CYS A 105 -6.93 -9.93 3.86
N LEU A 106 -6.01 -10.89 3.87
CA LEU A 106 -6.25 -12.28 4.31
C LEU A 106 -5.26 -12.68 5.41
N GLY A 107 -5.73 -13.50 6.35
CA GLY A 107 -4.90 -14.10 7.39
C GLY A 107 -4.36 -15.47 7.01
N GLY A 108 -3.09 -15.55 6.62
CA GLY A 108 -2.40 -16.80 6.29
C GLY A 108 -2.35 -17.84 7.41
N LYS A 109 -2.46 -17.42 8.68
CA LYS A 109 -2.57 -18.32 9.84
C LYS A 109 -4.02 -18.54 10.31
N VAL A 110 -4.99 -17.91 9.66
CA VAL A 110 -6.41 -17.93 10.06
C VAL A 110 -7.23 -18.87 9.19
N ILE A 111 -6.92 -18.93 7.89
CA ILE A 111 -7.69 -19.70 6.90
C ILE A 111 -6.81 -20.67 6.11
N GLY A 112 -7.42 -21.79 5.69
CA GLY A 112 -6.80 -22.74 4.76
C GLY A 112 -6.86 -22.29 3.30
N ASP A 113 -6.08 -22.95 2.46
CA ASP A 113 -5.93 -22.65 1.03
C ASP A 113 -7.25 -22.76 0.24
N GLY A 114 -8.05 -23.81 0.49
CA GLY A 114 -9.35 -24.00 -0.16
C GLY A 114 -10.32 -22.86 0.17
N VAL A 115 -10.39 -22.46 1.44
CA VAL A 115 -11.24 -21.34 1.89
C VAL A 115 -10.75 -20.02 1.28
N ALA A 116 -9.43 -19.77 1.30
CA ALA A 116 -8.86 -18.58 0.69
C ALA A 116 -9.16 -18.50 -0.82
N ALA A 117 -9.12 -19.63 -1.54
CA ALA A 117 -9.45 -19.66 -2.95
C ALA A 117 -10.90 -19.25 -3.23
N GLU A 118 -11.86 -19.73 -2.42
CA GLU A 118 -13.26 -19.32 -2.52
C GLU A 118 -13.46 -17.83 -2.18
N ILE A 119 -12.78 -17.34 -1.15
CA ILE A 119 -12.82 -15.92 -0.75
C ILE A 119 -12.31 -15.02 -1.87
N VAL A 120 -11.14 -15.34 -2.43
CA VAL A 120 -10.53 -14.57 -3.53
C VAL A 120 -11.43 -14.57 -4.75
N GLN A 121 -11.98 -15.73 -5.12
CA GLN A 121 -12.90 -15.83 -6.25
C GLN A 121 -14.16 -14.97 -6.02
N ALA A 122 -14.81 -15.12 -4.88
CA ALA A 122 -16.02 -14.36 -4.57
C ALA A 122 -15.78 -12.84 -4.56
N TRP A 123 -14.62 -12.39 -4.07
CA TRP A 123 -14.25 -10.98 -4.09
C TRP A 123 -13.96 -10.43 -5.48
N LEU A 124 -13.31 -11.23 -6.34
CA LEU A 124 -13.00 -10.86 -7.71
C LEU A 124 -14.26 -10.74 -8.57
N GLU A 125 -15.17 -11.71 -8.44
CA GLU A 125 -16.43 -11.78 -9.20
C GLU A 125 -17.47 -10.75 -8.74
N ALA A 126 -17.43 -10.37 -7.46
CA ALA A 126 -18.34 -9.38 -6.90
C ALA A 126 -18.27 -8.03 -7.62
N LYS A 127 -19.45 -7.46 -7.90
CA LYS A 127 -19.61 -6.16 -8.56
C LYS A 127 -20.11 -5.14 -7.56
N PHE A 128 -19.51 -3.95 -7.58
CA PHE A 128 -19.98 -2.86 -6.74
C PHE A 128 -21.42 -2.48 -7.10
N LEU A 129 -22.31 -2.44 -6.11
CA LEU A 129 -23.75 -2.27 -6.34
C LEU A 129 -24.18 -0.81 -6.52
N GLY A 130 -23.32 0.17 -6.21
CA GLY A 130 -23.66 1.58 -6.34
C GLY A 130 -24.81 2.02 -5.43
N GLY A 131 -25.66 2.95 -5.89
CA GLY A 131 -26.83 3.43 -5.16
C GLY A 131 -26.53 3.89 -3.73
N LYS A 132 -27.25 3.34 -2.72
CA LYS A 132 -27.02 3.65 -1.31
C LYS A 132 -25.59 3.35 -0.83
N TYR A 133 -24.92 2.39 -1.46
CA TYR A 133 -23.55 1.99 -1.13
C TYR A 133 -22.54 3.02 -1.65
N ALA A 134 -22.73 3.55 -2.86
CA ALA A 134 -21.94 4.67 -3.39
C ALA A 134 -22.02 5.91 -2.50
N ALA A 135 -23.22 6.24 -2.01
CA ALA A 135 -23.39 7.34 -1.07
C ALA A 135 -22.63 7.12 0.25
N ARG A 136 -22.48 5.87 0.71
CA ARG A 136 -21.69 5.53 1.90
C ARG A 136 -20.19 5.61 1.62
N VAL A 137 -19.72 5.08 0.50
CA VAL A 137 -18.31 5.16 0.08
C VAL A 137 -17.87 6.62 -0.02
N ALA A 138 -18.67 7.47 -0.67
CA ALA A 138 -18.38 8.90 -0.77
C ALA A 138 -18.25 9.60 0.61
N LYS A 139 -19.03 9.17 1.62
CA LYS A 139 -18.88 9.68 3.00
C LYS A 139 -17.56 9.24 3.63
N VAL A 140 -17.15 8.00 3.43
CA VAL A 140 -15.84 7.51 3.92
C VAL A 140 -14.70 8.28 3.26
N GLU A 141 -14.76 8.50 1.94
CA GLU A 141 -13.79 9.34 1.22
C GLU A 141 -13.74 10.76 1.76
N ALA A 142 -14.90 11.37 2.02
CA ALA A 142 -14.99 12.72 2.58
C ALA A 142 -14.38 12.80 3.99
N ILE A 143 -14.61 11.80 4.85
CA ILE A 143 -13.99 11.70 6.18
C ILE A 143 -12.47 11.61 6.02
N GLY A 144 -11.98 10.74 5.14
CA GLY A 144 -10.56 10.59 4.84
C GLY A 144 -9.94 11.92 4.41
N LYS A 145 -10.51 12.58 3.41
CA LYS A 145 -10.03 13.89 2.91
C LYS A 145 -10.05 14.98 4.00
N ARG A 146 -11.09 15.01 4.85
CA ARG A 146 -11.23 16.00 5.92
C ARG A 146 -10.16 15.88 6.99
N HIS A 147 -9.79 14.65 7.35
CA HIS A 147 -8.88 14.37 8.46
C HIS A 147 -7.46 14.01 8.02
N ARG A 148 -7.21 13.96 6.70
CA ARG A 148 -5.87 13.79 6.15
C ARG A 148 -5.04 15.01 6.51
N ARG A 149 -4.00 14.80 7.30
CA ARG A 149 -2.98 15.85 7.49
C ARG A 149 -2.35 16.12 6.12
N PRO A 150 -2.13 17.39 5.74
CA PRO A 150 -1.30 17.67 4.58
C PRO A 150 0.04 16.95 4.78
N GLU A 151 0.65 16.49 3.69
CA GLU A 151 2.06 16.10 3.74
C GLU A 151 2.79 17.28 4.38
N ILE A 152 3.39 17.03 5.55
CA ILE A 152 4.32 17.98 6.12
C ILE A 152 5.42 18.03 5.07
N GLU A 153 5.55 19.15 4.35
CA GLU A 153 6.69 19.37 3.47
C GLU A 153 7.93 18.87 4.22
N PRO A 154 8.77 18.02 3.60
CA PRO A 154 9.96 17.54 4.28
C PRO A 154 10.69 18.75 4.85
N ALA A 155 11.16 18.64 6.10
CA ALA A 155 11.86 19.73 6.77
C ALA A 155 12.88 20.32 5.78
N ARG A 156 12.68 21.59 5.42
CA ARG A 156 13.48 22.24 4.37
C ARG A 156 14.95 21.98 4.65
N LYS A 157 15.68 21.48 3.67
CA LYS A 157 17.10 21.17 3.82
C LYS A 157 17.84 22.48 4.07
N VAL A 158 18.30 22.70 5.30
CA VAL A 158 19.11 23.88 5.65
C VAL A 158 20.57 23.54 5.40
N ILE A 159 21.23 24.28 4.51
CA ILE A 159 22.67 24.15 4.26
C ILE A 159 23.39 25.25 5.03
N THR A 160 24.31 24.82 5.89
CA THR A 160 25.21 25.68 6.66
C THR A 160 26.59 25.76 6.02
N VAL A 161 27.43 26.68 6.50
CA VAL A 161 28.83 26.79 6.08
C VAL A 161 29.61 25.50 6.40
N GLN A 162 29.25 24.80 7.48
CA GLN A 162 29.93 23.56 7.84
C GLN A 162 29.60 22.43 6.85
N ASP A 163 28.34 22.32 6.42
CA ASP A 163 27.93 21.32 5.42
C ASP A 163 28.68 21.50 4.10
N ILE A 164 28.94 22.76 3.70
CA ILE A 164 29.76 23.08 2.52
C ILE A 164 31.21 22.65 2.73
N ARG A 165 31.81 22.95 3.89
CA ARG A 165 33.19 22.56 4.20
C ARG A 165 33.35 21.04 4.18
N ASP A 166 32.41 20.33 4.78
CA ASP A 166 32.42 18.87 4.84
C ASP A 166 32.30 18.26 3.43
N ALA A 167 31.40 18.79 2.59
CA ALA A 167 31.25 18.35 1.21
C ALA A 167 32.53 18.58 0.39
N ILE A 168 33.20 19.73 0.55
CA ILE A 168 34.49 20.02 -0.09
C ILE A 168 35.56 19.03 0.36
N GLN A 169 35.67 18.77 1.67
CA GLN A 169 36.63 17.82 2.22
C GLN A 169 36.41 16.40 1.69
N ARG A 170 35.14 15.98 1.59
CA ARG A 170 34.74 14.64 1.13
C ARG A 170 34.67 14.53 -0.40
N ARG A 171 34.82 15.63 -1.13
CA ARG A 171 34.60 15.74 -2.59
C ARG A 171 33.21 15.24 -3.01
N GLU A 172 32.20 15.57 -2.21
CA GLU A 172 30.79 15.22 -2.44
C GLU A 172 30.04 16.38 -3.08
N SER A 173 29.05 16.06 -3.93
CA SER A 173 28.17 17.07 -4.52
C SER A 173 27.01 17.38 -3.57
N LEU A 174 26.71 18.66 -3.36
CA LEU A 174 25.51 19.11 -2.68
C LEU A 174 24.41 19.42 -3.70
N LEU A 175 23.32 18.65 -3.65
CA LEU A 175 22.10 18.97 -4.40
C LEU A 175 21.37 20.11 -3.70
N ILE A 176 21.12 21.18 -4.46
CA ILE A 176 20.39 22.38 -4.10
C ILE A 176 19.18 22.47 -5.03
N ASP A 177 18.00 22.64 -4.45
CA ASP A 177 16.74 22.80 -5.16
C ASP A 177 15.93 23.98 -4.61
N SER A 178 14.72 24.18 -5.12
CA SER A 178 13.81 25.24 -4.69
C SER A 178 13.35 25.13 -3.23
N GLN A 179 13.64 24.02 -2.53
CA GLN A 179 13.30 23.78 -1.13
C GLN A 179 14.50 23.89 -0.19
N THR A 180 15.69 24.16 -0.72
CA THR A 180 16.94 24.31 0.04
C THR A 180 17.05 25.72 0.63
N ILE A 181 17.28 25.83 1.95
CA ILE A 181 17.53 27.10 2.63
C ILE A 181 19.03 27.28 2.86
N PHE A 182 19.60 28.38 2.38
CA PHE A 182 20.94 28.82 2.78
C PHE A 182 20.86 29.68 4.03
N THR A 183 21.73 29.41 5.00
CA THR A 183 21.89 30.34 6.12
C THR A 183 22.52 31.66 5.63
N PRO A 184 22.30 32.80 6.33
CA PRO A 184 22.89 34.08 5.94
C PRO A 184 24.41 34.00 5.71
N SER A 185 25.13 33.28 6.57
CA SER A 185 26.58 33.08 6.45
C SER A 185 26.99 32.30 5.19
N VAL A 186 26.12 31.47 4.62
CA VAL A 186 26.36 30.83 3.32
C VAL A 186 26.12 31.82 2.19
N LEU A 187 25.07 32.64 2.28
CA LEU A 187 24.81 33.68 1.27
C LEU A 187 25.95 34.69 1.17
N ASP A 188 26.59 35.01 2.29
CA ASP A 188 27.76 35.90 2.33
C ASP A 188 29.01 35.31 1.65
N LEU A 189 29.09 33.99 1.43
CA LEU A 189 30.17 33.37 0.64
C LEU A 189 30.02 33.58 -0.87
N PHE A 190 28.82 33.95 -1.33
CA PHE A 190 28.50 34.15 -2.75
C PHE A 190 28.46 35.63 -3.16
N ARG A 191 28.75 36.54 -2.23
CA ARG A 191 28.87 37.99 -2.46
C ARG A 191 30.34 38.37 -2.67
#